data_AF-A0A7J3MWU5-F1
#
_entry.id   AF-A0A7J3MWU5-F1
#
_cell.length_a   1.000
_cell.length_b   1.000
_cell.length_c   1.000
_cell.angle_alpha   90.00
_cell.angle_beta   90.00
_cell.angle_gamma   90.00
#
_symmetry.space_group_name_H-M   'P 1'
#
loop_
_entity.id
_entity.type
_entity.pdbx_description
1 polymer ?
#
loop_
_entity_poly.entity_id
_entity_poly.type
_entity_poly.pdbx_seq_one_letter_code
_entity_poly.pdbx_strand_id
1 'polypeptide(L)'
;MSSLSSIEIDADIVAKITVAAKRLGVDSKSLVNSILSDWLKNNRKLVITTDEILYEYEKSLKGYSESTKKTKLKTIKSFLEWCETNGVEPDEEPLEKYLCTINSYYSKSYISHAKSALKDFVEWYRAELS
;
A
#
# COMPACT_ATOMS: atom_id res chain seq x y z
N MET A 1 14.17 -13.07 -18.03
CA MET A 1 13.75 -11.75 -18.54
C MET A 1 12.27 -11.83 -18.85
N SER A 2 11.40 -11.37 -17.95
CA SER A 2 9.96 -11.34 -18.20
C SER A 2 9.68 -10.18 -19.16
N SER A 3 9.05 -10.48 -20.31
CA SER A 3 8.59 -9.45 -21.24
C SER A 3 7.52 -8.61 -20.54
N LEU A 4 7.76 -7.30 -20.42
CA LEU A 4 6.70 -6.35 -20.10
C LEU A 4 5.69 -6.42 -21.25
N SER A 5 4.53 -7.04 -21.01
CA SER A 5 3.41 -6.96 -21.93
C SER A 5 3.04 -5.49 -22.11
N SER A 6 3.10 -5.00 -23.35
CA SER A 6 2.62 -3.66 -23.67
C SER A 6 1.15 -3.54 -23.26
N ILE A 7 0.84 -2.58 -22.38
CA ILE A 7 -0.55 -2.27 -22.05
C ILE A 7 -1.17 -1.66 -23.31
N GLU A 8 -2.09 -2.39 -23.94
CA GLU A 8 -2.89 -1.87 -25.05
C GLU A 8 -4.04 -1.02 -24.49
N ILE A 9 -4.09 0.24 -24.91
CA ILE A 9 -5.20 1.14 -24.59
C ILE A 9 -6.23 1.02 -25.70
N ASP A 10 -7.49 0.80 -25.32
CA ASP A 10 -8.61 0.69 -26.24
C ASP A 10 -8.68 1.90 -27.20
N ALA A 11 -8.87 1.63 -28.49
CA ALA A 11 -8.87 2.66 -29.54
C ALA A 11 -9.98 3.71 -29.36
N ASP A 12 -11.14 3.34 -28.80
CA ASP A 12 -12.22 4.27 -28.47
C ASP A 12 -11.81 5.22 -27.35
N ILE A 13 -11.06 4.72 -26.35
CA ILE A 13 -10.50 5.54 -25.27
C ILE A 13 -9.53 6.57 -25.85
N VAL A 14 -8.62 6.13 -26.73
CA VAL A 14 -7.66 7.03 -27.40
C VAL A 14 -8.38 8.11 -28.22
N ALA A 15 -9.44 7.75 -28.94
CA ALA A 15 -10.25 8.71 -29.70
C ALA A 15 -10.91 9.75 -28.77
N LYS A 16 -11.53 9.31 -27.66
CA LYS A 16 -12.15 10.19 -26.67
C LYS A 16 -11.16 11.14 -26.02
N ILE A 17 -9.97 10.66 -25.65
CA ILE A 17 -8.89 11.48 -25.08
C ILE A 17 -8.44 12.53 -26.10
N THR A 18 -8.29 12.16 -27.36
CA THR A 18 -7.87 13.09 -28.42
C THR A 18 -8.88 14.22 -28.62
N VAL A 19 -10.18 13.90 -28.61
CA VAL A 19 -11.25 14.91 -28.70
C VAL A 19 -11.26 15.82 -27.47
N ALA A 20 -11.12 15.25 -26.27
CA ALA A 20 -11.09 16.01 -25.02
C ALA A 20 -9.87 16.95 -24.94
N ALA A 21 -8.68 16.45 -25.28
CA ALA A 21 -7.44 17.22 -25.29
C ALA A 21 -7.54 18.44 -26.21
N LYS A 22 -8.07 18.24 -27.42
CA LYS A 22 -8.33 19.34 -28.37
C LYS A 22 -9.30 20.39 -27.82
N ARG A 23 -10.38 19.97 -27.14
CA ARG A 23 -11.35 20.90 -26.53
C ARG A 23 -10.75 21.71 -25.39
N LEU A 24 -9.85 21.12 -24.64
CA LEU A 24 -9.17 21.74 -23.50
C LEU A 24 -7.93 22.54 -23.90
N GLY A 25 -7.49 22.47 -25.16
CA GLY A 25 -6.30 23.16 -25.65
C GLY A 25 -4.99 22.57 -25.11
N VAL A 26 -4.99 21.31 -24.69
CA VAL A 26 -3.81 20.59 -24.18
C VAL A 26 -3.45 19.44 -25.12
N ASP A 27 -2.23 18.93 -25.05
CA ASP A 27 -1.88 17.70 -25.76
C ASP A 27 -2.40 16.46 -25.03
N SER A 28 -2.67 15.39 -25.78
CA SER A 28 -3.24 14.15 -25.24
C SER A 28 -2.37 13.52 -24.15
N LYS A 29 -1.03 13.63 -24.23
CA LYS A 29 -0.12 13.04 -23.24
C LYS A 29 -0.23 13.78 -21.91
N SER A 30 -0.27 15.10 -21.92
CA SER A 30 -0.50 15.92 -20.72
C SER A 30 -1.86 15.64 -20.08
N LEU A 31 -2.92 15.51 -20.90
CA LEU A 31 -4.25 15.14 -20.40
C LEU A 31 -4.26 13.76 -19.75
N VAL A 32 -3.67 12.75 -20.40
CA VAL A 32 -3.54 11.39 -19.87
C VAL A 32 -2.77 11.41 -18.55
N ASN A 33 -1.65 12.11 -18.48
CA ASN A 33 -0.85 12.21 -17.26
C ASN A 33 -1.63 12.86 -16.12
N SER A 34 -2.43 13.89 -16.40
CA SER A 34 -3.29 14.52 -15.38
C SER A 34 -4.35 13.54 -14.87
N ILE A 35 -5.05 12.86 -15.79
CA ILE A 35 -6.08 11.87 -15.45
C ILE A 35 -5.47 10.74 -14.62
N LEU A 36 -4.32 10.19 -15.04
CA LEU A 36 -3.64 9.12 -14.31
C LEU A 36 -3.14 9.61 -12.96
N SER A 37 -2.60 10.82 -12.87
CA SER A 37 -2.16 11.40 -11.59
C SER A 37 -3.33 11.54 -10.62
N ASP A 38 -4.47 12.03 -11.07
CA ASP A 38 -5.64 12.19 -10.22
C ASP A 38 -6.28 10.84 -9.87
N TRP A 39 -6.30 9.90 -10.82
CA TRP A 39 -6.75 8.53 -10.54
C TRP A 39 -5.83 7.85 -9.51
N LEU A 40 -4.51 7.94 -9.66
CA LEU A 40 -3.53 7.36 -8.73
C LEU A 40 -3.64 7.97 -7.33
N LYS A 41 -3.89 9.28 -7.21
CA LYS A 41 -4.16 9.90 -5.90
C LYS A 41 -5.37 9.28 -5.22
N ASN A 42 -6.44 9.01 -5.98
CA ASN A 42 -7.69 8.45 -5.46
C ASN A 42 -7.66 6.92 -5.31
N ASN A 43 -6.69 6.23 -5.92
CA ASN A 43 -6.57 4.78 -5.93
C ASN A 43 -5.19 4.34 -5.43
N ARG A 44 -4.57 5.16 -4.59
CA ARG A 44 -3.18 5.01 -4.15
C ARG A 44 -2.91 3.63 -3.54
N LYS A 45 -3.87 3.09 -2.80
CA LYS A 45 -3.80 1.75 -2.19
C LYS A 45 -3.56 0.61 -3.19
N LEU A 46 -3.94 0.76 -4.46
CA LEU A 46 -3.77 -0.27 -5.48
C LEU A 46 -2.34 -0.38 -6.00
N VAL A 47 -1.53 0.66 -5.78
CA VAL A 47 -0.20 0.80 -6.36
C VAL A 47 0.90 1.05 -5.34
N ILE A 48 0.53 1.30 -4.08
CA ILE A 48 1.48 1.57 -3.01
C ILE A 48 2.24 0.29 -2.64
N THR A 49 3.56 0.39 -2.59
CA THR A 49 4.44 -0.72 -2.26
C THR A 49 4.60 -0.88 -0.74
N THR A 50 5.01 -2.08 -0.30
CA THR A 50 5.35 -2.35 1.11
C THR A 50 6.36 -1.35 1.67
N ASP A 51 7.40 -1.00 0.91
CA ASP A 51 8.42 -0.05 1.37
C ASP A 51 7.88 1.39 1.48
N GLU A 52 6.98 1.81 0.60
CA GLU A 52 6.30 3.11 0.70
C GLU A 52 5.38 3.17 1.93
N ILE A 53 4.60 2.12 2.19
CA ILE A 53 3.76 2.01 3.40
C ILE A 53 4.63 2.14 4.66
N LEU A 54 5.74 1.40 4.73
CA LEU A 54 6.65 1.41 5.88
C LEU A 54 7.27 2.79 6.09
N TYR A 55 7.70 3.46 5.02
CA TYR A 55 8.26 4.80 5.08
C TYR A 55 7.26 5.84 5.61
N GLU A 56 5.99 5.74 5.21
CA GLU A 56 4.95 6.64 5.70
C GLU A 56 4.57 6.35 7.15
N TYR A 57 4.48 5.08 7.53
CA TYR A 57 4.24 4.71 8.92
C TYR A 57 5.39 5.17 9.82
N GLU A 58 6.64 5.04 9.39
CA GLU A 58 7.80 5.53 10.15
C GLU A 58 7.68 7.03 10.50
N LYS A 59 7.15 7.84 9.57
CA LYS A 59 6.91 9.27 9.80
C LYS A 59 5.79 9.54 10.82
N SER A 60 4.85 8.62 11.00
CA SER A 60 3.77 8.76 11.99
C SER A 60 4.24 8.42 13.41
N LEU A 61 5.33 7.65 13.56
CA LEU A 61 5.92 7.26 14.85
C LEU A 61 6.73 8.38 15.54
N LYS A 62 6.27 9.63 15.47
CA LYS A 62 6.91 10.77 16.14
C LYS A 62 6.86 10.57 17.66
N GLY A 63 8.02 10.61 18.31
CA GLY A 63 8.16 10.43 19.76
C GLY A 63 8.60 9.02 20.21
N TYR A 64 8.65 8.04 19.30
CA TYR A 64 9.27 6.74 19.59
C TYR A 64 10.79 6.80 19.45
N SER A 65 11.50 6.02 20.26
CA SER A 65 12.95 5.82 20.09
C SER A 65 13.23 5.07 18.78
N GLU A 66 14.40 5.29 18.20
CA GLU A 66 14.84 4.61 16.96
C GLU A 66 14.83 3.08 17.09
N SER A 67 15.19 2.54 18.26
CA SER A 67 15.10 1.12 18.55
C SER A 67 13.66 0.59 18.53
N THR A 68 12.72 1.37 19.05
CA THR A 68 11.30 1.01 19.07
C THR A 68 10.71 1.07 17.67
N LYS A 69 11.04 2.12 16.90
CA LYS A 69 10.61 2.25 15.49
C LYS A 69 11.08 1.06 14.68
N LYS A 70 12.37 0.71 14.72
CA LYS A 70 12.92 -0.44 13.99
C LYS A 70 12.21 -1.76 14.35
N THR A 71 11.88 -1.96 15.62
CA THR A 71 11.18 -3.16 16.08
C THR A 71 9.74 -3.22 15.56
N LYS A 72 9.01 -2.10 15.63
CA LYS A 72 7.65 -1.97 15.07
C LYS A 72 7.67 -2.19 13.55
N LEU A 73 8.54 -1.48 12.82
CA LEU A 73 8.66 -1.58 11.36
C LEU A 73 9.03 -2.99 10.89
N LYS A 74 9.92 -3.70 11.60
CA LYS A 74 10.24 -5.10 11.26
C LYS A 74 9.02 -6.02 11.38
N THR A 75 8.23 -5.83 12.44
CA THR A 75 7.01 -6.61 12.67
C THR A 75 5.96 -6.32 11.60
N ILE A 76 5.79 -5.05 11.25
CA ILE A 76 4.85 -4.60 10.21
C ILE A 76 5.28 -5.08 8.83
N LYS A 77 6.58 -5.01 8.50
CA LYS A 77 7.11 -5.53 7.24
C LYS A 77 6.77 -7.01 7.05
N SER A 78 6.97 -7.81 8.10
CA SER A 78 6.66 -9.25 8.05
C SER A 78 5.16 -9.51 7.85
N PHE A 79 4.30 -8.67 8.43
CA PHE A 79 2.86 -8.74 8.24
C PHE A 79 2.44 -8.31 6.81
N LEU A 80 3.01 -7.22 6.28
CA LEU A 80 2.76 -6.74 4.91
C LEU A 80 3.18 -7.76 3.87
N GLU A 81 4.37 -8.36 4.01
CA GLU A 81 4.85 -9.43 3.13
C GLU A 81 3.94 -10.66 3.18
N TRP A 82 3.40 -10.99 4.36
CA TRP A 82 2.40 -12.06 4.49
C TRP A 82 1.09 -11.70 3.79
N CYS A 83 0.59 -10.47 3.95
CA CYS A 83 -0.61 -9.99 3.27
C CYS A 83 -0.46 -10.05 1.75
N GLU A 84 0.68 -9.57 1.22
CA GLU A 84 1.03 -9.62 -0.19
C GLU A 84 1.05 -11.06 -0.72
N THR A 85 1.70 -11.97 0.02
CA THR A 85 1.77 -13.40 -0.34
C THR A 85 0.39 -14.06 -0.39
N ASN A 86 -0.56 -13.60 0.45
CA ASN A 86 -1.92 -14.15 0.51
C ASN A 86 -2.93 -13.36 -0.34
N GLY A 87 -2.51 -12.29 -1.01
CA GLY A 87 -3.41 -11.43 -1.80
C GLY A 87 -4.51 -10.77 -0.96
N VAL A 88 -4.22 -10.42 0.30
CA VAL A 88 -5.17 -9.77 1.22
C VAL A 88 -4.71 -8.36 1.58
N GLU A 89 -5.65 -7.46 1.82
CA GLU A 89 -5.32 -6.11 2.31
C GLU A 89 -4.93 -6.15 3.81
N PRO A 90 -4.07 -5.25 4.29
CA PRO A 90 -3.75 -5.14 5.71
C PRO A 90 -4.97 -4.66 6.52
N ASP A 91 -5.68 -5.60 7.12
CA ASP A 91 -6.89 -5.33 7.89
C ASP A 91 -6.98 -6.21 9.17
N GLU A 92 -8.03 -6.02 9.98
CA GLU A 92 -8.20 -6.71 11.27
C GLU A 92 -8.34 -8.24 11.14
N GLU A 93 -9.10 -8.73 10.16
CA GLU A 93 -9.21 -10.17 9.90
C GLU A 93 -7.84 -10.77 9.45
N PRO A 94 -7.15 -10.22 8.45
CA PRO A 94 -5.78 -10.60 8.08
C PRO A 94 -4.79 -10.54 9.25
N LEU A 95 -4.87 -9.53 10.11
CA LEU A 95 -4.04 -9.42 11.31
C LEU A 95 -4.22 -10.61 12.24
N GLU A 96 -5.46 -10.97 12.58
CA GLU A 96 -5.71 -12.09 13.51
C GLU A 96 -5.26 -13.42 12.88
N LYS A 97 -5.45 -13.62 11.57
CA LYS A 97 -4.92 -14.78 10.83
C LYS A 97 -3.39 -14.85 10.85
N TYR A 98 -2.72 -13.72 10.64
CA TYR A 98 -1.26 -13.63 10.74
C TYR A 98 -0.77 -13.97 12.15
N LEU A 99 -1.37 -13.38 13.19
CA LEU A 99 -1.02 -13.67 14.58
C LEU A 99 -1.20 -15.15 14.93
N CYS A 100 -2.29 -15.78 14.48
CA CYS A 100 -2.50 -17.22 14.62
C CYS A 100 -1.39 -18.03 13.94
N THR A 101 -0.96 -17.62 12.75
CA THR A 101 0.12 -18.28 12.00
C THR A 101 1.44 -18.21 12.76
N ILE A 102 1.80 -17.05 13.30
CA ILE A 102 3.09 -16.87 13.99
C ILE A 102 3.08 -17.40 15.45
N ASN A 103 1.90 -17.65 16.03
CA ASN A 103 1.75 -18.09 17.43
C ASN A 103 2.43 -19.43 17.75
N SER A 104 2.61 -20.32 16.78
CA SER A 104 3.35 -21.58 16.97
C SER A 104 4.86 -21.41 16.93
N TYR A 105 5.36 -20.29 16.40
CA TYR A 105 6.79 -20.07 16.14
C TYR A 105 7.46 -19.13 17.16
N TYR A 106 6.68 -18.30 17.85
CA TYR A 106 7.20 -17.28 18.75
C TYR A 106 6.61 -17.38 20.17
N SER A 107 7.27 -16.73 21.12
CA SER A 107 6.81 -16.68 22.50
C SER A 107 5.52 -15.86 22.64
N LYS A 108 4.69 -16.18 23.65
CA LYS A 108 3.48 -15.41 23.96
C LYS A 108 3.76 -13.91 24.20
N SER A 109 4.90 -13.59 24.81
CA SER A 109 5.31 -12.19 25.02
C SER A 109 5.60 -11.47 23.70
N TYR A 110 6.26 -12.13 22.75
CA TYR A 110 6.49 -11.60 21.42
C TYR A 110 5.16 -11.39 20.68
N ILE A 111 4.26 -12.38 20.70
CA ILE A 111 2.93 -12.29 20.07
C ILE A 111 2.12 -11.12 20.64
N SER A 112 2.18 -10.91 21.96
CA SER A 112 1.51 -9.78 22.61
C SER A 112 2.05 -8.43 22.11
N HIS A 113 3.38 -8.28 21.99
CA HIS A 113 3.99 -7.06 21.46
C HIS A 113 3.67 -6.87 19.98
N ALA A 114 3.72 -7.94 19.19
CA ALA A 114 3.37 -7.91 17.77
C ALA A 114 1.91 -7.50 17.57
N LYS A 115 0.98 -8.06 18.37
CA LYS A 115 -0.44 -7.70 18.33
C LYS A 115 -0.67 -6.23 18.59
N SER A 116 -0.01 -5.65 19.61
CA SER A 116 -0.11 -4.22 19.88
C SER A 116 0.44 -3.38 18.71
N ALA A 117 1.63 -3.70 18.21
CA ALA A 117 2.23 -2.96 17.10
C ALA A 117 1.41 -3.04 15.80
N LEU A 118 0.85 -4.22 15.49
CA LEU A 118 0.06 -4.42 14.28
C LEU A 118 -1.32 -3.79 14.38
N LYS A 119 -1.93 -3.72 15.58
CA LYS A 119 -3.19 -2.99 15.78
C LYS A 119 -3.01 -1.49 15.54
N ASP A 120 -1.99 -0.89 16.17
CA ASP A 120 -1.65 0.53 15.92
C ASP A 120 -1.43 0.79 14.43
N PHE A 121 -0.78 -0.16 13.74
CA PHE A 121 -0.54 -0.07 12.30
C PHE A 121 -1.81 -0.20 11.47
N VAL A 122 -2.68 -1.18 11.73
CA VAL A 122 -3.94 -1.37 10.97
C VAL A 122 -4.87 -0.18 11.15
N GLU A 123 -4.97 0.38 12.36
CA GLU A 123 -5.74 1.59 12.60
C GLU A 123 -5.21 2.78 11.79
N TRP A 124 -3.89 2.97 11.79
CA TRP A 124 -3.24 3.99 10.95
C TRP A 124 -3.44 3.72 9.46
N TYR A 125 -3.31 2.47 9.01
CA TYR A 125 -3.44 2.07 7.61
C TYR A 125 -4.84 2.39 7.09
N ARG A 126 -5.88 2.07 7.88
CA ARG A 126 -7.26 2.45 7.55
C ARG A 126 -7.43 3.98 7.50
N ALA A 127 -6.90 4.71 8.47
CA ALA A 127 -7.10 6.15 8.54
C ALA A 127 -6.40 6.95 7.42
N GLU A 128 -5.21 6.51 7.01
CA GLU A 128 -4.34 7.27 6.10
C GLU A 128 -4.30 6.73 4.66
N LEU A 129 -4.69 5.47 4.46
CA LEU A 129 -4.59 4.78 3.16
C LEU A 129 -5.91 4.16 2.65
N SER A 130 -7.00 4.14 3.43
CA SER A 130 -8.33 3.71 2.96
C SER A 130 -9.13 4.85 2.32
#